data_AF-A0A947F4X1-F1
#
_entry.id   AF-A0A947F4X1-F1
#
_cell.length_a   1.000
_cell.length_b   1.000
_cell.length_c   1.000
_cell.angle_alpha   90.00
_cell.angle_beta   90.00
_cell.angle_gamma   90.00
#
_symmetry.space_group_name_H-M   'P 1'
#
loop_
_entity.id
_entity.type
_entity.pdbx_description
1 polymer ?
#
loop_
_entity_poly.entity_id
_entity_poly.type
_entity_poly.pdbx_seq_one_letter_code
_entity_poly.pdbx_strand_id
1 'polypeptide(L)'
;ILGCLLDGFSIVVMTLPIALPMVTAAGFDPIWFGIYLILMVEVSQITPPVGFNLFVIQGLTGEPIVQIAKYAFPFFLLMLFTTAILTVFPEIALVLPKLMVGK
;
A
#
# COMPACT_ATOMS: atom_id res chain seq x y z
N ILE A 1 12.38 -16.80 7.89
CA ILE A 1 13.24 -15.60 8.05
C ILE A 1 13.30 -14.77 6.75
N LEU A 2 13.53 -15.34 5.56
CA LEU A 2 13.39 -14.58 4.29
C LEU A 2 11.97 -14.48 3.72
N GLY A 3 11.06 -15.41 4.04
CA GLY A 3 9.67 -15.39 3.54
C GLY A 3 8.79 -14.24 4.08
N CYS A 4 9.20 -13.57 5.14
CA CYS A 4 8.49 -12.41 5.73
C CYS A 4 8.97 -11.05 5.19
N LEU A 5 10.00 -11.04 4.34
CA LEU A 5 10.69 -9.82 3.88
C LEU A 5 10.27 -9.40 2.46
N LEU A 6 9.48 -10.24 1.78
CA LEU A 6 9.29 -10.18 0.33
C LEU A 6 7.82 -10.08 -0.08
N ASP A 7 6.88 -9.78 0.82
CA ASP A 7 5.47 -9.74 0.43
C ASP A 7 5.12 -8.42 -0.26
N GLY A 8 5.42 -7.27 0.37
CA GLY A 8 5.16 -5.95 -0.24
C GLY A 8 6.22 -5.52 -1.26
N PHE A 9 7.50 -5.58 -0.89
CA PHE A 9 8.59 -5.11 -1.75
C PHE A 9 8.73 -5.92 -3.05
N SER A 10 8.45 -7.24 -3.03
CA SER A 10 8.53 -8.03 -4.26
C SER A 10 7.42 -7.70 -5.23
N ILE A 11 6.20 -7.42 -4.74
CA ILE A 11 5.09 -6.98 -5.60
C ILE A 11 5.47 -5.67 -6.29
N VAL A 12 6.09 -4.73 -5.57
CA VAL A 12 6.60 -3.48 -6.13
C VAL A 12 7.65 -3.74 -7.21
N VAL A 13 8.71 -4.48 -6.87
CA VAL A 13 9.85 -4.72 -7.78
C VAL A 13 9.42 -5.51 -9.03
N MET A 14 8.44 -6.40 -8.92
CA MET A 14 7.89 -7.14 -10.07
C MET A 14 6.94 -6.29 -10.92
N THR A 15 6.12 -5.43 -10.30
CA THR A 15 5.07 -4.67 -11.01
C THR A 15 5.58 -3.37 -11.61
N LEU A 16 6.48 -2.67 -10.91
CA LEU A 16 7.03 -1.38 -11.33
C LEU A 16 7.62 -1.39 -12.75
N PRO A 17 8.52 -2.32 -13.16
CA PRO A 17 9.12 -2.28 -14.49
C PRO A 17 8.11 -2.49 -15.62
N ILE A 18 6.98 -3.15 -15.33
CA ILE A 18 5.93 -3.41 -16.31
C ILE A 18 4.93 -2.25 -16.35
N ALA A 19 4.54 -1.73 -15.18
CA ALA A 19 3.49 -0.71 -15.07
C ALA A 19 3.98 0.72 -15.28
N LEU A 20 5.21 1.05 -14.85
CA LEU A 20 5.81 2.37 -15.03
C LEU A 20 5.84 2.85 -16.49
N PRO A 21 6.27 2.07 -17.49
CA PRO A 21 6.26 2.51 -18.88
C PRO A 21 4.84 2.75 -19.42
N MET A 22 3.82 2.02 -18.95
CA MET A 22 2.43 2.25 -19.35
C MET A 22 1.89 3.57 -18.79
N VAL A 23 2.26 3.89 -17.55
CA VAL A 23 1.86 5.11 -16.84
C VAL A 23 2.51 6.35 -17.46
N THR A 24 3.81 6.28 -17.74
CA THR A 24 4.53 7.38 -18.39
C THR A 24 4.10 7.58 -19.84
N ALA A 25 3.78 6.50 -20.57
CA ALA A 25 3.20 6.59 -21.91
C ALA A 25 1.79 7.22 -21.91
N ALA A 26 1.02 7.02 -20.84
CA ALA A 26 -0.28 7.65 -20.63
C ALA A 26 -0.19 9.11 -20.12
N GLY A 27 1.02 9.65 -19.89
CA GLY A 27 1.24 11.03 -19.48
C GLY A 27 1.09 11.30 -17.98
N PHE A 28 1.03 10.25 -17.14
CA PHE A 28 0.96 10.39 -15.69
C PHE A 28 2.34 10.58 -15.05
N ASP A 29 2.37 11.23 -13.88
CA ASP A 29 3.60 11.46 -13.11
C ASP A 29 4.08 10.14 -12.45
N PRO A 30 5.35 9.73 -12.66
CA PRO A 30 5.96 8.57 -12.02
C PRO A 30 5.87 8.58 -10.48
N ILE A 31 5.99 9.75 -9.85
CA ILE A 31 5.97 9.91 -8.40
C ILE A 31 4.58 9.61 -7.87
N TRP A 32 3.56 10.15 -8.54
CA TRP A 32 2.17 9.87 -8.19
C TRP A 32 1.86 8.37 -8.27
N PHE A 33 2.29 7.73 -9.36
CA PHE A 33 2.11 6.31 -9.53
C PHE A 33 2.85 5.48 -8.48
N GLY A 34 4.07 5.89 -8.11
CA GLY A 34 4.82 5.25 -7.01
C GLY A 34 4.07 5.33 -5.68
N ILE A 35 3.52 6.50 -5.33
CA ILE A 35 2.71 6.69 -4.12
C ILE A 35 1.47 5.79 -4.16
N TYR A 36 0.74 5.81 -5.29
CA TYR A 36 -0.43 4.97 -5.49
C TYR A 36 -0.13 3.47 -5.34
N LEU A 37 0.97 3.01 -5.96
CA LEU A 37 1.38 1.62 -5.93
C LEU A 37 1.74 1.18 -4.50
N ILE A 38 2.46 2.01 -3.74
CA ILE A 38 2.79 1.73 -2.33
C ILE A 38 1.50 1.66 -1.49
N LEU A 39 0.57 2.59 -1.66
CA LEU A 39 -0.71 2.57 -0.95
C LEU A 39 -1.52 1.30 -1.25
N MET A 40 -1.53 0.84 -2.51
CA MET A 40 -2.19 -0.42 -2.88
C MET A 40 -1.54 -1.64 -2.22
N VAL A 41 -0.21 -1.64 -2.09
CA VAL A 41 0.52 -2.70 -1.37
C VAL A 41 0.15 -2.70 0.11
N GLU A 42 0.10 -1.56 0.78
CA GLU A 42 -0.29 -1.46 2.20
C GLU A 42 -1.74 -1.97 2.43
N VAL A 43 -2.66 -1.61 1.54
CA VAL A 43 -4.06 -2.08 1.60
C VAL A 43 -4.13 -3.61 1.44
N SER A 44 -3.29 -4.19 0.58
CA SER A 44 -3.25 -5.64 0.35
C SER A 44 -2.79 -6.43 1.59
N GLN A 45 -1.89 -5.86 2.41
CA GLN A 45 -1.34 -6.50 3.60
C GLN A 45 -2.33 -6.59 4.77
N ILE A 46 -3.37 -5.75 4.77
CA ILE A 46 -4.42 -5.71 5.79
C ILE A 46 -5.70 -6.42 5.33
N THR A 47 -5.83 -6.71 4.03
CA THR A 47 -7.02 -7.37 3.49
C THR A 47 -6.98 -8.88 3.79
N PRO A 48 -7.99 -9.44 4.50
CA PRO A 48 -7.99 -10.83 5.01
C PRO A 48 -7.58 -11.98 4.06
N PRO A 49 -7.86 -11.97 2.74
CA PRO A 49 -7.42 -13.04 1.84
C PRO A 49 -5.91 -13.20 1.70
N VAL A 50 -5.09 -12.17 1.98
CA VAL A 50 -3.60 -12.23 1.90
C VAL A 50 -2.97 -11.75 3.20
N GLY A 51 -3.49 -10.65 3.78
CA GLY A 51 -3.57 -10.38 5.21
C GLY A 51 -2.33 -10.63 6.06
N PHE A 52 -1.12 -10.43 5.54
CA PHE A 52 0.13 -10.75 6.26
C PHE A 52 0.13 -10.21 7.70
N ASN A 53 -0.30 -8.96 7.88
CA ASN A 53 -0.39 -8.33 9.20
C ASN A 53 -1.39 -9.05 10.12
N LEU A 54 -2.50 -9.55 9.56
CA LEU A 54 -3.50 -10.34 10.31
C LEU A 54 -2.97 -11.73 10.67
N PHE A 55 -2.19 -12.37 9.79
CA PHE A 55 -1.55 -13.66 10.05
C PHE A 55 -0.47 -13.58 11.13
N VAL A 56 0.29 -12.49 11.18
CA VAL A 56 1.27 -12.24 12.26
C VAL A 56 0.56 -12.09 13.60
N ILE A 57 -0.53 -11.31 13.67
CA ILE A 57 -1.31 -11.15 14.90
C ILE A 57 -1.96 -12.47 15.30
N GLN A 58 -2.48 -13.26 14.36
CA GLN A 58 -3.00 -14.59 14.64
C GLN A 58 -1.93 -15.50 15.27
N GLY A 59 -0.70 -15.46 14.75
CA GLY A 59 0.42 -16.24 15.30
C GLY A 59 0.83 -15.83 16.72
N LEU A 60 0.61 -14.57 17.10
CA LEU A 60 0.91 -14.05 18.45
C LEU A 60 -0.23 -14.28 19.45
N THR A 61 -1.48 -14.17 19.00
CA THR A 61 -2.66 -14.13 19.87
C THR A 61 -3.43 -15.45 19.93
N GLY A 62 -3.28 -16.33 18.92
CA GLY A 62 -4.04 -17.57 18.79
C GLY A 62 -5.53 -17.39 18.44
N GLU A 63 -5.99 -16.14 18.28
CA GLU A 63 -7.36 -15.79 17.92
C GLU A 63 -7.67 -16.08 16.44
N PRO A 64 -8.92 -16.43 16.08
CA PRO A 64 -9.28 -16.70 14.70
C PRO A 64 -9.13 -15.46 13.81
N ILE A 65 -8.59 -15.64 12.60
CA ILE A 65 -8.30 -14.54 11.66
C ILE A 65 -9.52 -13.66 11.37
N VAL A 66 -10.72 -14.23 11.39
CA VAL A 66 -11.98 -13.52 11.18
C VAL A 66 -12.28 -12.53 12.31
N GLN A 67 -11.88 -12.84 13.54
CA GLN A 67 -12.08 -11.98 14.71
C GLN A 67 -11.05 -10.84 14.71
N ILE A 68 -9.79 -11.15 14.38
CA ILE A 68 -8.73 -10.15 14.18
C ILE A 68 -9.08 -9.22 13.02
N ALA A 69 -9.58 -9.76 11.90
CA ALA A 69 -10.04 -8.98 10.76
C ALA A 69 -11.18 -8.02 11.13
N LYS A 70 -12.11 -8.42 12.01
CA LYS A 70 -13.16 -7.52 12.51
C LYS A 70 -12.59 -6.36 13.32
N TYR A 71 -11.56 -6.59 14.13
CA TYR A 71 -10.88 -5.50 14.86
C TYR A 71 -10.06 -4.59 13.94
N ALA A 72 -9.47 -5.13 12.88
CA ALA A 72 -8.71 -4.38 11.89
C ALA A 72 -9.58 -3.67 10.84
N PHE A 73 -10.85 -4.07 10.68
CA PHE A 73 -11.79 -3.50 9.72
C PHE A 73 -11.95 -1.96 9.79
N PRO A 74 -12.09 -1.31 10.97
CA PRO A 74 -12.10 0.16 11.04
C PRO A 74 -10.81 0.79 10.53
N PHE A 75 -9.65 0.15 10.76
CA PHE A 75 -8.37 0.64 10.28
C PHE A 75 -8.23 0.49 8.75
N PHE A 76 -8.73 -0.63 8.21
CA PHE A 76 -8.83 -0.85 6.77
C PHE A 76 -9.66 0.25 6.08
N LEU A 77 -10.80 0.63 6.65
CA LEU A 77 -11.63 1.73 6.14
C LEU A 77 -10.89 3.07 6.15
N LEU A 78 -10.17 3.38 7.23
CA LEU A 78 -9.38 4.61 7.33
C LEU A 78 -8.26 4.68 6.29
N MET A 79 -7.57 3.57 6.04
CA MET A 79 -6.57 3.50 4.97
C MET A 79 -7.19 3.65 3.59
N LEU A 80 -8.31 2.97 3.31
CA LEU A 80 -9.02 3.12 2.03
C LEU A 80 -9.46 4.57 1.82
N PHE A 81 -9.97 5.22 2.86
CA PHE A 81 -10.35 6.62 2.82
C PHE A 81 -9.15 7.54 2.57
N THR A 82 -8.03 7.28 3.23
CA THR A 82 -6.77 8.02 3.04
C THR A 82 -6.24 7.82 1.62
N THR A 83 -6.24 6.58 1.11
CA THR A 83 -5.85 6.26 -0.27
C THR A 83 -6.76 6.96 -1.26
N ALA A 84 -8.09 6.96 -1.05
CA ALA A 84 -9.03 7.67 -1.91
C ALA A 84 -8.75 9.18 -1.94
N ILE A 85 -8.53 9.80 -0.79
CA ILE A 85 -8.17 11.23 -0.69
C ILE A 85 -6.85 11.50 -1.43
N LEU A 86 -5.83 10.68 -1.23
CA LEU A 86 -4.53 10.85 -1.89
C LEU A 86 -4.59 10.61 -3.41
N THR A 87 -5.48 9.73 -3.88
CA THR A 87 -5.70 9.54 -5.32
C THR A 87 -6.38 10.74 -5.98
N VAL A 88 -7.33 11.39 -5.28
CA VAL A 88 -8.06 12.56 -5.82
C VAL A 88 -7.27 13.86 -5.65
N PHE A 89 -6.54 13.99 -4.53
CA PHE A 89 -5.71 15.14 -4.19
C PHE A 89 -4.24 14.72 -4.04
N PRO A 90 -3.56 14.40 -5.15
CA PRO A 90 -2.17 13.97 -5.12
C PRO A 90 -1.22 15.06 -4.62
N GLU A 91 -1.66 16.32 -4.70
CA GLU A 91 -0.89 17.46 -4.20
C GLU A 91 -0.55 17.34 -2.72
N ILE A 92 -1.41 16.74 -1.89
CA ILE A 92 -1.15 16.55 -0.46
C ILE A 92 0.10 15.68 -0.25
N ALA A 93 0.23 14.60 -1.02
CA ALA A 93 1.39 13.72 -0.96
C ALA A 93 2.60 14.28 -1.73
N LEU A 94 2.39 15.17 -2.71
CA LEU A 94 3.45 15.81 -3.48
C LEU A 94 4.03 17.06 -2.82
N VAL A 95 3.36 17.67 -1.82
CA VAL A 95 3.89 18.80 -1.05
C VAL A 95 5.22 18.43 -0.38
N LEU A 96 5.29 17.26 0.27
CA LEU A 96 6.50 16.84 0.97
C LEU A 96 7.68 16.54 0.00
N PRO A 97 7.51 15.77 -1.10
CA PRO A 97 8.50 15.65 -2.16
C PRO A 97 8.90 16.99 -2.78
N LYS A 98 7.96 17.91 -3.05
CA LYS A 98 8.27 19.23 -3.61
C LYS A 98 9.09 20.11 -2.65
N LEU A 99 8.89 19.96 -1.34
CA LEU A 99 9.68 20.64 -0.31
C LEU A 99 11.07 20.01 -0.12
N MET A 100 11.20 18.68 -0.26
CA MET A 100 12.49 17.98 -0.11
C MET A 100 13.35 18.00 -1.37
N VAL A 101 12.75 17.97 -2.55
CA VAL A 101 13.41 18.12 -3.87
C VAL A 101 13.54 19.60 -4.21
N GLY A 102 13.88 20.42 -3.21
CA GLY A 102 13.98 21.87 -3.31
C GLY A 102 14.61 22.31 -4.63
N LYS A 103 13.89 23.15 -5.36
CA LYS A 103 14.47 23.90 -6.47
C LYS A 103 15.29 25.05 -5.92
#